data_AF-A0A2V3ZLI4-F1
#
_entry.id   AF-A0A2V3ZLI4-F1
#
_cell.length_a   1.000
_cell.length_b   1.000
_cell.length_c   1.000
_cell.angle_alpha   90.00
_cell.angle_beta   90.00
_cell.angle_gamma   90.00
#
_symmetry.space_group_name_H-M   'P 1'
#
loop_
_entity.id
_entity.type
_entity.pdbx_description
1 polymer ?
#
loop_
_entity_poly.entity_id
_entity_poly.type
_entity_poly.pdbx_seq_one_letter_code
_entity_poly.pdbx_strand_id
1 'polypeptide(L)'
;MTANARGTVGGNLHKSSRGRWHQGCVLVAAVVAVLAALVLPPLSLEQQFWIILVPVAVFGLSHGGADPLILKRLTGNRPEAMPYALSAYSAAVLGFVGLIWFLPVLALLVFLMLSIWHFGFTDAAYLSPSRNSLLIWLSGSLTVLGPMIGHPEQTSELFAWLVSRETETVLAVVTIVGPVLAALWLVAFGMLVWRHHEHLAARVFTELVLVAAAMILLSPLLAFTFYFCIVHSIRHFLSIAEYRLGEAEFRQVVSFLVRKSAPATLGAIAIALAAWGVLVLWSPASSLLVEGVRVMFWGLAALTVPHGFVVKMWWDRSVQGPGE
;
A
#
# COMPACT_ATOMS: atom_id res chain seq x y z
N MET A 1 22.40 32.53 -19.39
CA MET A 1 21.09 31.91 -19.09
C MET A 1 21.34 30.61 -18.35
N THR A 2 21.46 30.69 -17.03
CA THR A 2 21.67 29.55 -16.13
C THR A 2 20.32 28.91 -15.84
N ALA A 3 20.12 27.69 -16.35
CA ALA A 3 18.92 26.89 -16.05
C ALA A 3 18.91 26.57 -14.55
N ASN A 4 17.94 27.15 -13.86
CA ASN A 4 17.71 26.99 -12.44
C ASN A 4 17.21 25.55 -12.19
N ALA A 5 18.11 24.65 -11.81
CA ALA A 5 17.78 23.29 -11.40
C ALA A 5 17.11 23.32 -10.01
N ARG A 6 15.86 23.77 -9.95
CA ARG A 6 15.00 23.52 -8.79
C ARG A 6 14.74 22.03 -8.73
N GLY A 7 15.48 21.33 -7.88
CA GLY A 7 15.29 19.90 -7.62
C GLY A 7 13.85 19.64 -7.22
N THR A 8 13.11 18.98 -8.10
CA THR A 8 11.77 18.47 -7.77
C THR A 8 11.90 17.49 -6.61
N VAL A 9 10.94 17.49 -5.69
CA VAL A 9 10.85 16.64 -4.48
C VAL A 9 11.12 15.14 -4.72
N GLY A 10 10.69 14.56 -5.85
CA GLY A 10 11.05 13.18 -6.22
C GLY A 10 12.55 12.97 -6.44
N GLY A 11 13.28 14.03 -6.80
CA GLY A 11 14.72 14.06 -6.96
C GLY A 11 15.52 13.86 -5.68
N ASN A 12 14.94 14.18 -4.53
CA ASN A 12 15.61 14.06 -3.23
C ASN A 12 15.52 12.64 -2.66
N LEU A 13 14.38 11.93 -2.77
CA LEU A 13 14.21 10.60 -2.19
C LEU A 13 15.03 9.51 -2.90
N HIS A 14 15.01 9.48 -4.24
CA HIS A 14 15.81 8.51 -5.00
C HIS A 14 17.32 8.68 -4.76
N LYS A 15 17.77 9.94 -4.55
CA LYS A 15 19.17 10.29 -4.32
C LYS A 15 19.52 10.39 -2.83
N SER A 16 18.56 10.24 -1.91
CA SER A 16 18.88 10.28 -0.48
C SER A 16 19.67 9.03 -0.10
N SER A 17 20.61 9.17 0.83
CA SER A 17 21.37 8.03 1.38
C SER A 17 20.42 6.98 1.97
N ARG A 18 19.33 7.44 2.58
CA ARG A 18 18.28 6.63 3.21
C ARG A 18 17.44 5.87 2.18
N GLY A 19 16.99 6.55 1.12
CA GLY A 19 16.23 5.93 0.03
C GLY A 19 17.04 4.85 -0.68
N ARG A 20 18.34 5.09 -0.94
CA ARG A 20 19.24 4.08 -1.50
C ARG A 20 19.47 2.90 -0.57
N TRP A 21 19.69 3.16 0.72
CA TRP A 21 19.87 2.10 1.72
C TRP A 21 18.62 1.22 1.80
N HIS A 22 17.44 1.84 1.86
CA HIS A 22 16.19 1.11 1.93
C HIS A 22 15.91 0.30 0.66
N GLN A 23 16.21 0.84 -0.53
CA GLN A 23 16.16 0.06 -1.78
C GLN A 23 17.07 -1.18 -1.71
N GLY A 24 18.27 -1.06 -1.14
CA GLY A 24 19.13 -2.22 -0.87
C GLY A 24 18.47 -3.25 0.07
N CYS A 25 17.82 -2.79 1.14
CA CYS A 25 17.06 -3.68 2.03
C CYS A 25 15.88 -4.37 1.31
N VAL A 26 15.17 -3.66 0.43
CA VAL A 26 14.08 -4.25 -0.38
C VAL A 26 14.62 -5.36 -1.29
N LEU A 27 15.77 -5.16 -1.94
CA LEU A 27 16.40 -6.19 -2.77
C LEU A 27 16.73 -7.45 -1.95
N VAL A 28 17.37 -7.29 -0.79
CA VAL A 28 17.70 -8.42 0.09
C VAL A 28 16.44 -9.12 0.59
N ALA A 29 15.44 -8.35 1.04
CA ALA A 29 14.17 -8.90 1.51
C ALA A 29 13.41 -9.64 0.40
N ALA A 30 13.44 -9.13 -0.84
CA ALA A 30 12.84 -9.80 -1.99
C ALA A 30 13.55 -11.12 -2.33
N VAL A 31 14.89 -11.16 -2.28
CA VAL A 31 15.64 -12.41 -2.46
C VAL A 31 15.27 -13.43 -1.37
N VAL A 32 15.25 -13.01 -0.10
CA VAL A 32 14.86 -13.87 1.02
C VAL A 32 13.42 -14.37 0.86
N ALA A 33 12.50 -13.50 0.46
CA ALA A 33 11.11 -13.86 0.21
C ALA A 33 10.97 -14.90 -0.91
N VAL A 34 11.68 -14.71 -2.03
CA VAL A 34 11.70 -15.67 -3.13
C VAL A 34 12.27 -17.01 -2.67
N LEU A 35 13.42 -17.02 -1.98
CA LEU A 35 14.02 -18.26 -1.49
C LEU A 35 13.11 -18.97 -0.47
N ALA A 36 12.49 -18.22 0.44
CA ALA A 36 11.55 -18.77 1.40
C ALA A 36 10.32 -19.38 0.69
N ALA A 37 9.75 -18.70 -0.30
CA ALA A 37 8.61 -19.20 -1.06
C ALA A 37 8.91 -20.49 -1.84
N LEU A 38 10.17 -20.69 -2.26
CA LEU A 38 10.60 -21.91 -2.96
C LEU A 38 10.85 -23.11 -2.02
N VAL A 39 11.14 -22.85 -0.74
CA VAL A 39 11.50 -23.89 0.24
C VAL A 39 10.34 -24.24 1.17
N LEU A 40 9.49 -23.27 1.49
CA LEU A 40 8.36 -23.47 2.39
C LEU A 40 7.22 -24.23 1.71
N PRO A 41 6.52 -25.11 2.44
CA PRO A 41 5.33 -25.77 1.90
C PRO A 41 4.21 -24.74 1.62
N PRO A 42 3.29 -25.05 0.69
CA PRO A 42 2.11 -24.23 0.47
C PRO A 42 1.33 -24.01 1.78
N LEU A 43 1.01 -22.75 2.08
CA LEU A 43 0.30 -22.36 3.30
C LEU A 43 -1.20 -22.22 3.03
N SER A 44 -2.04 -22.72 3.93
CA SER A 44 -3.48 -22.46 3.89
C SER A 44 -3.78 -20.98 4.20
N LEU A 45 -4.93 -20.45 3.75
CA LEU A 45 -5.32 -19.07 4.05
C LEU A 45 -5.37 -18.77 5.55
N GLU A 46 -5.75 -19.76 6.36
CA GLU A 46 -5.77 -19.64 7.81
C GLU A 46 -4.35 -19.45 8.39
N GLN A 47 -3.40 -20.28 7.99
CA GLN A 47 -2.01 -20.17 8.42
C GLN A 47 -1.43 -18.81 8.02
N GLN A 48 -1.68 -18.39 6.79
CA GLN A 48 -1.25 -17.09 6.30
C GLN A 48 -1.83 -15.95 7.14
N PHE A 49 -3.15 -15.97 7.42
CA PHE A 49 -3.84 -14.94 8.19
C PHE A 49 -3.21 -14.76 9.58
N TRP A 50 -2.94 -15.84 10.29
CA TRP A 50 -2.30 -15.77 11.62
C TRP A 50 -0.87 -15.25 11.56
N ILE A 51 -0.10 -15.62 10.52
CA ILE A 51 1.27 -15.13 10.31
C ILE A 51 1.27 -13.61 10.08
N ILE A 52 0.34 -13.09 9.28
CA ILE A 52 0.36 -11.68 8.86
C ILE A 52 -0.25 -10.71 9.88
N LEU A 53 -1.03 -11.20 10.85
CA LEU A 53 -1.80 -10.37 11.76
C LEU A 53 -0.91 -9.37 12.51
N VAL A 54 0.20 -9.82 13.08
CA VAL A 54 1.11 -8.96 13.85
C VAL A 54 1.84 -7.96 12.94
N PRO A 55 2.50 -8.37 11.84
CA PRO A 55 3.13 -7.42 10.91
C PRO A 55 2.16 -6.35 10.38
N VAL A 56 0.96 -6.73 9.96
CA VAL A 56 -0.05 -5.80 9.44
C VAL A 56 -0.58 -4.89 10.54
N ALA A 57 -0.81 -5.39 11.75
CA ALA A 57 -1.21 -4.56 12.87
C ALA A 57 -0.13 -3.54 13.25
N VAL A 58 1.15 -3.94 13.27
CA VAL A 58 2.26 -3.08 13.67
C VAL A 58 2.61 -2.05 12.59
N PHE A 59 2.82 -2.48 11.35
CA PHE A 59 3.29 -1.61 10.26
C PHE A 59 2.15 -1.03 9.44
N GLY A 60 1.09 -1.80 9.22
CA GLY A 60 -0.05 -1.38 8.41
C GLY A 60 -0.94 -0.36 9.09
N LEU A 61 -1.30 -0.59 10.36
CA LEU A 61 -2.13 0.37 11.09
C LEU A 61 -1.36 1.62 11.55
N SER A 62 -0.05 1.52 11.76
CA SER A 62 0.77 2.71 12.06
C SER A 62 1.01 3.58 10.83
N HIS A 63 0.97 3.00 9.63
CA HIS A 63 1.10 3.70 8.35
C HIS A 63 -0.04 4.71 8.16
N GLY A 64 -1.31 4.26 8.19
CA GLY A 64 -2.47 5.16 8.16
C GLY A 64 -2.66 5.97 9.46
N GLY A 65 -2.16 5.46 10.59
CA GLY A 65 -2.18 6.18 11.88
C GLY A 65 -1.40 7.50 11.87
N ALA A 66 -0.55 7.75 10.86
CA ALA A 66 0.12 9.02 10.67
C ALA A 66 -0.79 10.12 10.10
N ASP A 67 -1.97 9.81 9.57
CA ASP A 67 -2.83 10.77 8.85
C ASP A 67 -3.26 11.98 9.68
N PRO A 68 -3.65 11.86 10.97
CA PRO A 68 -3.96 13.03 11.78
C PRO A 68 -2.77 14.00 11.89
N LEU A 69 -1.54 13.50 11.85
CA LEU A 69 -0.34 14.32 11.86
C LEU A 69 -0.13 15.04 10.52
N ILE A 70 -0.44 14.38 9.41
CA ILE A 70 -0.38 14.95 8.06
C ILE A 70 -1.47 16.02 7.91
N LEU A 71 -2.71 15.71 8.30
CA LEU A 71 -3.83 16.64 8.31
C LEU A 71 -3.53 17.89 9.13
N LYS A 72 -2.99 17.75 10.35
CA LYS A 72 -2.56 18.89 11.17
C LYS A 72 -1.54 19.78 10.45
N ARG A 73 -0.68 19.21 9.59
CA ARG A 73 0.27 19.97 8.79
C ARG A 73 -0.40 20.63 7.58
N LEU A 74 -1.36 19.96 6.96
CA LEU A 74 -2.17 20.50 5.87
C LEU A 74 -3.11 21.62 6.33
N THR A 75 -3.57 21.61 7.57
CA THR A 75 -4.37 22.73 8.13
C THR A 75 -3.50 23.87 8.62
N GLY A 76 -2.23 23.62 8.94
CA GLY A 76 -1.24 24.66 9.24
C GLY A 76 -1.64 25.51 10.44
N ASN A 77 -1.68 26.84 10.26
CA ASN A 77 -2.04 27.80 11.31
C ASN A 77 -3.56 28.01 11.46
N ARG A 78 -4.39 27.19 10.80
CA ARG A 78 -5.86 27.23 10.88
C ARG A 78 -6.39 26.07 11.74
N PRO A 79 -6.24 26.11 13.07
CA PRO A 79 -6.72 25.03 13.95
C PRO A 79 -8.23 24.78 13.80
N GLU A 80 -9.01 25.80 13.45
CA GLU A 80 -10.44 25.73 13.16
C GLU A 80 -10.76 24.87 11.94
N ALA A 81 -9.81 24.64 11.02
CA ALA A 81 -9.97 23.76 9.87
C ALA A 81 -9.81 22.27 10.22
N MET A 82 -9.20 21.95 11.37
CA MET A 82 -8.92 20.57 11.77
C MET A 82 -10.18 19.72 11.99
N PRO A 83 -11.24 20.20 12.69
CA PRO A 83 -12.49 19.46 12.81
C PRO A 83 -13.10 19.14 11.45
N TYR A 84 -13.15 20.11 10.53
CA TYR A 84 -13.70 19.89 9.18
C TYR A 84 -12.89 18.86 8.39
N ALA A 85 -11.56 18.91 8.47
CA ALA A 85 -10.69 17.95 7.81
C ALA A 85 -10.90 16.52 8.36
N LEU A 86 -11.03 16.37 9.68
CA LEU A 86 -11.34 15.09 10.32
C LEU A 86 -12.75 14.61 9.99
N SER A 87 -13.74 15.50 9.94
CA SER A 87 -15.11 15.18 9.53
C SER A 87 -15.16 14.70 8.08
N ALA A 88 -14.45 15.37 7.17
CA ALA A 88 -14.34 14.94 5.77
C ALA A 88 -13.63 13.58 5.64
N TYR A 89 -12.56 13.37 6.41
CA TYR A 89 -11.86 12.09 6.48
C TYR A 89 -12.83 10.97 6.93
N SER A 90 -13.52 11.16 8.06
CA SER A 90 -14.47 10.19 8.59
C SER A 90 -15.66 9.96 7.66
N ALA A 91 -16.16 11.00 7.00
CA ALA A 91 -17.24 10.89 6.02
C ALA A 91 -16.82 10.04 4.81
N ALA A 92 -15.58 10.18 4.34
CA ALA A 92 -15.04 9.34 3.27
C ALA A 92 -14.92 7.87 3.70
N VAL A 93 -14.47 7.59 4.94
CA VAL A 93 -14.45 6.23 5.50
C VAL A 93 -15.87 5.65 5.51
N LEU A 94 -16.83 6.36 6.10
CA LEU A 94 -18.21 5.89 6.21
C LEU A 94 -18.87 5.72 4.84
N GLY A 95 -18.61 6.63 3.90
CA GLY A 95 -19.07 6.52 2.52
C GLY A 95 -18.54 5.25 1.84
N PHE A 96 -17.27 4.91 2.06
CA PHE A 96 -16.70 3.69 1.51
C PHE A 96 -17.21 2.43 2.20
N VAL A 97 -17.45 2.45 3.52
CA VAL A 97 -18.15 1.37 4.22
C VAL A 97 -19.55 1.16 3.64
N GLY A 98 -20.28 2.24 3.34
CA GLY A 98 -21.55 2.17 2.62
C GLY A 98 -21.39 1.53 1.23
N LEU A 99 -20.34 1.89 0.49
CA LEU A 99 -20.04 1.30 -0.82
C LEU A 99 -19.78 -0.22 -0.71
N ILE A 100 -19.04 -0.67 0.30
CA ILE A 100 -18.81 -2.09 0.57
C ILE A 100 -20.15 -2.80 0.82
N TRP A 101 -21.02 -2.21 1.64
CA TRP A 101 -22.28 -2.83 2.01
C TRP A 101 -23.25 -2.96 0.83
N PHE A 102 -23.42 -1.88 0.06
CA PHE A 102 -24.42 -1.83 -1.01
C PHE A 102 -23.92 -2.31 -2.36
N LEU A 103 -22.63 -2.13 -2.66
CA LEU A 103 -22.01 -2.43 -3.96
C LEU A 103 -20.62 -3.07 -3.77
N PRO A 104 -20.51 -4.24 -3.12
CA PRO A 104 -19.23 -4.81 -2.70
C PRO A 104 -18.25 -5.07 -3.84
N VAL A 105 -18.75 -5.47 -5.02
CA VAL A 105 -17.91 -5.68 -6.21
C VAL A 105 -17.28 -4.36 -6.67
N LEU A 106 -18.07 -3.28 -6.73
CA LEU A 106 -17.56 -1.96 -7.08
C LEU A 106 -16.57 -1.46 -6.02
N ALA A 107 -16.86 -1.69 -4.73
CA ALA A 107 -15.95 -1.35 -3.64
C ALA A 107 -14.60 -2.06 -3.80
N LEU A 108 -14.59 -3.36 -4.10
CA LEU A 108 -13.35 -4.11 -4.34
C LEU A 108 -12.57 -3.53 -5.54
N LEU A 109 -13.24 -3.27 -6.67
CA LEU A 109 -12.58 -2.70 -7.85
C LEU A 109 -11.97 -1.32 -7.56
N VAL A 110 -12.69 -0.44 -6.87
CA VAL A 110 -12.19 0.89 -6.47
C VAL A 110 -11.01 0.74 -5.51
N PHE A 111 -11.10 -0.16 -4.52
CA PHE A 111 -10.01 -0.41 -3.58
C PHE A 111 -8.74 -0.90 -4.29
N LEU A 112 -8.86 -1.84 -5.22
CA LEU A 112 -7.72 -2.36 -5.98
C LEU A 112 -7.11 -1.26 -6.86
N MET A 113 -7.92 -0.52 -7.62
CA MET A 113 -7.44 0.58 -8.47
C MET A 113 -6.75 1.67 -7.65
N LEU A 114 -7.33 2.05 -6.51
CA LEU A 114 -6.76 3.05 -5.62
C LEU A 114 -5.45 2.56 -5.00
N SER A 115 -5.37 1.29 -4.60
CA SER A 115 -4.14 0.69 -4.06
C SER A 115 -3.02 0.69 -5.10
N ILE A 116 -3.31 0.30 -6.34
CA ILE A 116 -2.36 0.34 -7.46
C ILE A 116 -1.84 1.77 -7.66
N TRP A 117 -2.75 2.76 -7.73
CA TRP A 117 -2.36 4.14 -7.91
C TRP A 117 -1.55 4.68 -6.73
N HIS A 118 -2.00 4.44 -5.49
CA HIS A 118 -1.40 4.99 -4.29
C HIS A 118 0.02 4.44 -4.08
N PHE A 119 0.17 3.11 -4.07
CA PHE A 119 1.47 2.46 -3.96
C PHE A 119 2.39 2.88 -5.11
N GLY A 120 1.87 2.87 -6.35
CA GLY A 120 2.62 3.30 -7.52
C GLY A 120 3.14 4.74 -7.41
N PHE A 121 2.28 5.68 -7.02
CA PHE A 121 2.58 7.11 -6.98
C PHE A 121 3.69 7.46 -5.97
N THR A 122 3.67 6.82 -4.79
CA THR A 122 4.66 7.05 -3.74
C THR A 122 5.94 6.28 -4.00
N ASP A 123 5.84 5.01 -4.41
CA ASP A 123 6.98 4.11 -4.49
C ASP A 123 7.85 4.41 -5.71
N ALA A 124 7.25 4.87 -6.81
CA ALA A 124 7.98 5.33 -7.99
C ALA A 124 8.96 6.48 -7.67
N ALA A 125 8.73 7.26 -6.61
CA ALA A 125 9.66 8.32 -6.16
C ALA A 125 11.00 7.77 -5.63
N TYR A 126 11.04 6.50 -5.20
CA TYR A 126 12.25 5.81 -4.79
C TYR A 126 12.96 5.13 -5.96
N LEU A 127 12.22 4.84 -7.03
CA LEU A 127 12.75 4.20 -8.24
C LEU A 127 13.39 5.19 -9.20
N SER A 128 12.81 6.38 -9.36
CA SER A 128 13.31 7.42 -10.26
C SER A 128 13.02 8.82 -9.74
N PRO A 129 13.94 9.79 -9.94
CA PRO A 129 13.65 11.19 -9.67
C PRO A 129 12.55 11.76 -10.59
N SER A 130 12.41 11.20 -11.79
CA SER A 130 11.37 11.53 -12.77
C SER A 130 10.31 10.41 -12.77
N ARG A 131 9.30 10.57 -11.90
CA ARG A 131 8.16 9.65 -11.86
C ARG A 131 7.45 9.67 -13.21
N ASN A 132 7.25 8.50 -13.79
CA ASN A 132 6.48 8.33 -15.02
C ASN A 132 5.39 7.28 -14.79
N SER A 133 4.38 7.29 -15.65
CA SER A 133 3.22 6.40 -15.53
C SER A 133 3.59 4.91 -15.61
N LEU A 134 4.67 4.55 -16.31
CA LEU A 134 5.15 3.16 -16.37
C LEU A 134 5.64 2.68 -15.01
N LEU A 135 6.46 3.47 -14.31
CA LEU A 135 6.94 3.12 -12.97
C LEU A 135 5.79 3.03 -11.96
N ILE A 136 4.84 3.97 -12.02
CA ILE A 136 3.65 3.96 -11.16
C ILE A 136 2.85 2.68 -11.38
N TRP A 137 2.57 2.35 -12.64
CA TRP A 137 1.87 1.11 -12.99
C TRP A 137 2.66 -0.13 -12.55
N LEU A 138 3.94 -0.22 -12.91
CA LEU A 138 4.77 -1.41 -12.68
C LEU A 138 4.97 -1.72 -11.20
N SER A 139 5.21 -0.72 -10.36
CA SER A 139 5.38 -0.97 -8.92
C SER A 139 4.03 -1.20 -8.24
N GLY A 140 3.04 -0.34 -8.53
CA GLY A 140 1.75 -0.37 -7.85
C GLY A 140 0.90 -1.59 -8.18
N SER A 141 0.93 -2.07 -9.42
CA SER A 141 0.09 -3.19 -9.86
C SER A 141 0.49 -4.54 -9.27
N LEU A 142 1.73 -4.72 -8.80
CA LEU A 142 2.24 -6.00 -8.31
C LEU A 142 1.51 -6.52 -7.06
N THR A 143 0.91 -5.64 -6.25
CA THR A 143 0.13 -6.02 -5.07
C THR A 143 -1.17 -6.73 -5.40
N VAL A 144 -1.70 -6.47 -6.60
CA VAL A 144 -2.92 -7.11 -7.09
C VAL A 144 -2.56 -8.22 -8.06
N LEU A 145 -1.70 -7.90 -9.03
CA LEU A 145 -1.31 -8.81 -10.10
C LEU A 145 -0.59 -10.05 -9.60
N GLY A 146 0.41 -9.89 -8.71
CA GLY A 146 1.26 -11.00 -8.26
C GLY A 146 0.47 -12.18 -7.70
N PRO A 147 -0.37 -11.95 -6.65
CA PRO A 147 -1.24 -12.99 -6.11
C PRO A 147 -2.23 -13.57 -7.13
N MET A 148 -2.81 -12.74 -8.00
CA MET A 148 -3.75 -13.20 -9.04
C MET A 148 -3.14 -14.21 -10.01
N ILE A 149 -1.85 -14.10 -10.33
CA ILE A 149 -1.18 -15.04 -11.25
C ILE A 149 -0.45 -16.16 -10.54
N GLY A 150 0.07 -15.92 -9.33
CA GLY A 150 0.80 -16.92 -8.56
C GLY A 150 -0.10 -17.91 -7.82
N HIS A 151 -1.24 -17.43 -7.34
CA HIS A 151 -2.14 -18.16 -6.45
C HIS A 151 -3.61 -17.81 -6.79
N PRO A 152 -4.09 -18.09 -8.02
CA PRO A 152 -5.41 -17.66 -8.47
C PRO A 152 -6.55 -18.23 -7.60
N GLU A 153 -6.43 -19.46 -7.12
CA GLU A 153 -7.45 -20.11 -6.27
C GLU A 153 -7.59 -19.37 -4.94
N GLN A 154 -6.49 -19.22 -4.19
CA GLN A 154 -6.49 -18.53 -2.89
C GLN A 154 -6.88 -17.05 -3.03
N THR A 155 -6.44 -16.39 -4.10
CA THR A 155 -6.80 -14.99 -4.37
C THR A 155 -8.29 -14.86 -4.68
N SER A 156 -8.85 -15.78 -5.47
CA SER A 156 -10.27 -15.79 -5.78
C SER A 156 -11.14 -16.05 -4.55
N GLU A 157 -10.69 -16.92 -3.64
CA GLU A 157 -11.37 -17.22 -2.38
C GLU A 157 -11.40 -15.98 -1.46
N LEU A 158 -10.26 -15.29 -1.30
CA LEU A 158 -10.19 -14.03 -0.56
C LEU A 158 -11.13 -12.97 -1.16
N PHE A 159 -11.11 -12.77 -2.48
CA PHE A 159 -12.00 -11.81 -3.14
C PHE A 159 -13.47 -12.20 -3.00
N ALA A 160 -13.81 -13.48 -3.14
CA ALA A 160 -15.16 -14.02 -2.97
C ALA A 160 -15.70 -13.75 -1.56
N TRP A 161 -14.87 -13.91 -0.51
CA TRP A 161 -15.23 -13.56 0.86
C TRP A 161 -15.55 -12.07 1.02
N LEU A 162 -14.77 -11.19 0.37
CA LEU A 162 -14.95 -9.73 0.45
C LEU A 162 -16.17 -9.24 -0.31
N VAL A 163 -16.59 -9.93 -1.37
CA VAL A 163 -17.76 -9.54 -2.17
C VAL A 163 -19.01 -10.39 -1.97
N SER A 164 -18.94 -11.37 -1.07
CA SER A 164 -20.02 -12.33 -0.78
C SER A 164 -20.52 -13.04 -2.04
N ARG A 165 -19.59 -13.57 -2.84
CA ARG A 165 -19.87 -14.35 -4.05
C ARG A 165 -19.26 -15.75 -3.95
N GLU A 166 -19.65 -16.62 -4.88
CA GLU A 166 -19.05 -17.95 -5.02
C GLU A 166 -17.61 -17.84 -5.56
N THR A 167 -16.71 -18.65 -4.99
CA THR A 167 -15.29 -18.65 -5.35
C THR A 167 -15.08 -18.99 -6.82
N GLU A 168 -15.85 -19.94 -7.38
CA GLU A 168 -15.75 -20.37 -8.77
C GLU A 168 -16.06 -19.23 -9.75
N THR A 169 -17.05 -18.40 -9.43
CA THR A 169 -17.40 -17.22 -10.25
C THR A 169 -16.26 -16.21 -10.25
N VAL A 170 -15.64 -15.95 -9.09
CA VAL A 170 -14.51 -15.02 -8.98
C VAL A 170 -13.27 -15.59 -9.64
N LEU A 171 -13.02 -16.90 -9.50
CA LEU A 171 -11.90 -17.60 -10.12
C LEU A 171 -11.95 -17.50 -11.64
N ALA A 172 -13.13 -17.66 -12.25
CA ALA A 172 -13.32 -17.49 -13.70
C ALA A 172 -12.90 -16.08 -14.17
N VAL A 173 -13.16 -15.04 -13.36
CA VAL A 173 -12.70 -13.68 -13.66
C VAL A 173 -11.19 -13.54 -13.46
N VAL A 174 -10.65 -14.02 -12.34
CA VAL A 174 -9.22 -13.90 -12.00
C VAL A 174 -8.34 -14.62 -13.03
N THR A 175 -8.74 -15.81 -13.48
CA THR A 175 -8.00 -16.61 -14.48
C THR A 175 -7.99 -15.99 -15.87
N ILE A 176 -8.96 -15.12 -16.20
CA ILE A 176 -8.96 -14.35 -17.45
C ILE A 176 -8.18 -13.03 -17.28
N VAL A 177 -8.49 -12.28 -16.22
CA VAL A 177 -7.94 -10.93 -16.00
C VAL A 177 -6.46 -10.98 -15.61
N GLY A 178 -6.04 -11.96 -14.80
CA GLY A 178 -4.66 -12.12 -14.33
C GLY A 178 -3.65 -12.17 -15.48
N PRO A 179 -3.79 -13.10 -16.45
CA PRO A 179 -2.90 -13.17 -17.62
C PRO A 179 -2.90 -11.90 -18.48
N VAL A 180 -4.06 -11.24 -18.65
CA VAL A 180 -4.14 -9.97 -19.39
C VAL A 180 -3.34 -8.88 -18.68
N LEU A 181 -3.51 -8.73 -17.37
CA LEU A 181 -2.75 -7.77 -16.57
C LEU A 181 -1.25 -8.10 -16.55
N ALA A 182 -0.88 -9.39 -16.54
CA ALA A 182 0.51 -9.83 -16.65
C ALA A 182 1.13 -9.46 -17.99
N ALA A 183 0.42 -9.67 -19.10
CA ALA A 183 0.86 -9.24 -20.43
C ALA A 183 1.05 -7.72 -20.48
N LEU A 184 0.10 -6.94 -19.96
CA LEU A 184 0.21 -5.48 -19.89
C LEU A 184 1.40 -5.04 -19.03
N TRP A 185 1.67 -5.74 -17.91
CA TRP A 185 2.83 -5.49 -17.07
C TRP A 185 4.14 -5.77 -17.81
N LEU A 186 4.26 -6.90 -18.53
CA LEU A 186 5.43 -7.25 -19.33
C LEU A 186 5.67 -6.25 -20.47
N VAL A 187 4.62 -5.83 -21.17
CA VAL A 187 4.71 -4.79 -22.20
C VAL A 187 5.16 -3.45 -21.59
N ALA A 188 4.60 -3.06 -20.45
CA ALA A 188 5.03 -1.85 -19.73
C ALA A 188 6.49 -1.93 -19.27
N PHE A 189 6.94 -3.10 -18.81
CA PHE A 189 8.31 -3.34 -18.40
C PHE A 189 9.26 -3.28 -19.58
N GLY A 190 8.93 -3.92 -20.70
CA GLY A 190 9.69 -3.82 -21.95
C GLY A 190 9.78 -2.39 -22.47
N MET A 191 8.69 -1.63 -22.42
CA MET A 191 8.69 -0.20 -22.77
C MET A 191 9.59 0.62 -21.83
N LEU A 192 9.59 0.32 -20.53
CA LEU A 192 10.46 0.98 -19.55
C LEU A 192 11.93 0.71 -19.87
N VAL A 193 12.30 -0.55 -20.11
CA VAL A 193 13.68 -0.94 -20.48
C VAL A 193 14.08 -0.24 -21.78
N TRP A 194 13.27 -0.35 -22.84
CA TRP A 194 13.56 0.26 -24.13
C TRP A 194 13.80 1.77 -24.03
N ARG A 195 12.91 2.50 -23.35
CA ARG A 195 12.94 3.97 -23.28
C ARG A 195 13.92 4.52 -22.25
N HIS A 196 14.29 3.76 -21.22
CA HIS A 196 14.96 4.30 -20.05
C HIS A 196 16.15 3.49 -19.53
N HIS A 197 16.62 2.44 -20.21
CA HIS A 197 17.76 1.64 -19.76
C HIS A 197 19.06 2.45 -19.56
N GLU A 198 19.30 3.48 -20.38
CA GLU A 198 20.49 4.35 -20.23
C GLU A 198 20.39 5.34 -19.07
N HIS A 199 19.17 5.63 -18.60
CA HIS A 199 18.90 6.68 -17.62
C HIS A 199 18.50 6.15 -16.24
N LEU A 200 17.96 4.93 -16.17
CA LEU A 200 17.62 4.26 -14.92
C LEU A 200 18.75 3.34 -14.49
N ALA A 201 19.10 3.37 -13.21
CA ALA A 201 20.09 2.47 -12.65
C ALA A 201 19.61 1.01 -12.72
N ALA A 202 20.51 0.07 -13.02
CA ALA A 202 20.21 -1.36 -13.13
C ALA A 202 19.40 -1.90 -11.92
N ARG A 203 19.72 -1.42 -10.72
CA ARG A 203 19.01 -1.76 -9.47
C ARG A 203 17.50 -1.51 -9.50
N VAL A 204 17.01 -0.56 -10.31
CA VAL A 204 15.57 -0.28 -10.46
C VAL A 204 14.89 -1.44 -11.16
N PHE A 205 15.47 -1.92 -12.25
CA PHE A 205 14.98 -3.09 -12.97
C PHE A 205 15.09 -4.35 -12.11
N THR A 206 16.21 -4.51 -11.40
CA THR A 206 16.40 -5.62 -10.46
C THR A 206 15.34 -5.62 -9.36
N GLU A 207 15.01 -4.45 -8.79
CA GLU A 207 13.97 -4.35 -7.77
C GLU A 207 12.60 -4.72 -8.34
N LEU A 208 12.21 -4.18 -9.50
CA LEU A 208 10.93 -4.51 -10.13
C LEU A 208 10.80 -6.00 -10.39
N VAL A 209 11.86 -6.65 -10.90
CA VAL A 209 11.86 -8.09 -11.19
C VAL A 209 11.83 -8.92 -9.91
N LEU A 210 12.65 -8.62 -8.91
CA LEU A 210 12.71 -9.40 -7.66
C LEU A 210 11.43 -9.22 -6.82
N VAL A 211 10.88 -8.01 -6.76
CA VAL A 211 9.59 -7.76 -6.10
C VAL A 211 8.48 -8.46 -6.87
N ALA A 212 8.46 -8.42 -8.21
CA ALA A 212 7.48 -9.18 -8.98
C ALA A 212 7.58 -10.68 -8.69
N ALA A 213 8.78 -11.26 -8.69
CA ALA A 213 8.99 -12.66 -8.36
C ALA A 213 8.52 -13.00 -6.93
N ALA A 214 8.84 -12.17 -5.94
CA ALA A 214 8.36 -12.36 -4.57
C ALA A 214 6.83 -12.30 -4.48
N MET A 215 6.19 -11.36 -5.18
CA MET A 215 4.74 -11.18 -5.18
C MET A 215 3.97 -12.30 -5.90
N ILE A 216 4.62 -12.98 -6.85
CA ILE A 216 4.06 -14.14 -7.54
C ILE A 216 4.25 -15.41 -6.69
N LEU A 217 5.43 -15.59 -6.09
CA LEU A 217 5.77 -16.83 -5.39
C LEU A 217 5.20 -16.90 -3.97
N LEU A 218 5.17 -15.79 -3.24
CA LEU A 218 4.55 -15.74 -1.92
C LEU A 218 3.04 -15.94 -2.04
N SER A 219 2.46 -16.66 -1.08
CA SER A 219 1.01 -16.81 -0.97
C SER A 219 0.32 -15.45 -0.72
N PRO A 220 -0.95 -15.27 -1.11
CA PRO A 220 -1.55 -13.95 -1.31
C PRO A 220 -1.43 -12.99 -0.12
N LEU A 221 -1.68 -13.48 1.09
CA LEU A 221 -1.60 -12.63 2.29
C LEU A 221 -0.15 -12.30 2.65
N LEU A 222 0.79 -13.25 2.48
CA LEU A 222 2.21 -12.99 2.69
C LEU A 222 2.76 -12.02 1.65
N ALA A 223 2.35 -12.14 0.39
CA ALA A 223 2.69 -11.21 -0.68
C ALA A 223 2.18 -9.79 -0.34
N PHE A 224 0.91 -9.66 0.04
CA PHE A 224 0.35 -8.40 0.51
C PHE A 224 1.15 -7.81 1.68
N THR A 225 1.45 -8.60 2.71
CA THR A 225 2.22 -8.15 3.88
C THR A 225 3.66 -7.79 3.53
N PHE A 226 4.33 -8.54 2.66
CA PHE A 226 5.66 -8.22 2.18
C PHE A 226 5.68 -6.87 1.50
N TYR A 227 4.82 -6.64 0.51
CA TYR A 227 4.79 -5.37 -0.20
C TYR A 227 4.34 -4.25 0.72
N PHE A 228 3.22 -4.41 1.43
CA PHE A 228 2.64 -3.35 2.23
C PHE A 228 3.56 -2.96 3.38
N CYS A 229 4.06 -3.91 4.17
CA CYS A 229 4.84 -3.60 5.36
C CYS A 229 6.31 -3.30 5.06
N ILE A 230 6.96 -4.07 4.20
CA ILE A 230 8.41 -3.95 3.96
C ILE A 230 8.73 -2.92 2.89
N VAL A 231 8.01 -2.96 1.76
CA VAL A 231 8.28 -2.05 0.64
C VAL A 231 7.61 -0.70 0.89
N HIS A 232 6.29 -0.70 1.05
CA HIS A 232 5.50 0.53 1.01
C HIS A 232 5.50 1.32 2.33
N SER A 233 5.17 0.70 3.47
CA SER A 233 5.07 1.40 4.75
C SER A 233 6.40 2.05 5.16
N ILE A 234 7.53 1.37 4.95
CA ILE A 234 8.85 1.93 5.25
C ILE A 234 9.16 3.12 4.33
N ARG A 235 8.90 3.03 3.03
CA ARG A 235 8.99 4.16 2.08
C ARG A 235 8.12 5.33 2.51
N HIS A 236 6.90 5.07 2.95
CA HIS A 236 6.01 6.10 3.42
C HIS A 236 6.58 6.82 4.65
N PHE A 237 7.02 6.08 5.68
CA PHE A 237 7.62 6.68 6.87
C PHE A 237 8.91 7.44 6.58
N LEU A 238 9.76 6.92 5.70
CA LEU A 238 10.97 7.62 5.24
C LEU A 238 10.62 8.92 4.54
N SER A 239 9.58 8.93 3.70
CA SER A 239 9.14 10.15 3.04
C SER A 239 8.66 11.19 4.06
N ILE A 240 7.86 10.77 5.05
CA ILE A 240 7.41 11.68 6.10
C ILE A 240 8.59 12.23 6.90
N ALA A 241 9.58 11.38 7.20
CA ALA A 241 10.79 11.77 7.91
C ALA A 241 11.55 12.88 7.14
N GLU A 242 11.85 12.63 5.87
CA GLU A 242 12.65 13.54 5.04
C GLU A 242 11.98 14.90 4.79
N TYR A 243 10.65 14.96 4.74
CA TYR A 243 9.93 16.24 4.52
C TYR A 243 9.53 16.97 5.81
N ARG A 244 9.68 16.34 6.98
CA ARG A 244 9.23 16.91 8.26
C ARG A 244 10.37 17.27 9.21
N LEU A 245 11.51 16.61 9.08
CA LEU A 245 12.61 16.73 10.03
C LEU A 245 13.90 16.77 9.21
N GLY A 246 14.68 17.85 9.36
CA GLY A 246 16.09 17.81 8.98
C GLY A 246 16.78 16.59 9.62
N GLU A 247 17.98 16.24 9.15
CA GLU A 247 18.69 14.94 9.27
C GLU A 247 18.69 14.15 10.62
N ALA A 248 18.12 14.65 11.72
CA ALA A 248 18.02 14.00 13.02
C ALA A 248 17.42 12.57 12.97
N GLU A 249 18.32 11.60 13.10
CA GLU A 249 18.20 10.18 13.45
C GLU A 249 16.86 9.46 13.19
N PHE A 250 16.87 8.60 12.16
CA PHE A 250 15.83 7.63 11.78
C PHE A 250 15.18 6.89 12.96
N ARG A 251 15.96 6.51 13.98
CA ARG A 251 15.46 5.79 15.15
C ARG A 251 14.53 6.65 16.02
N GLN A 252 14.82 7.95 16.12
CA GLN A 252 13.94 8.90 16.79
C GLN A 252 12.67 9.16 15.97
N VAL A 253 12.77 9.17 14.64
CA VAL A 253 11.60 9.36 13.76
C VAL A 253 10.66 8.16 13.78
N VAL A 254 11.17 6.92 13.71
CA VAL A 254 10.36 5.71 13.83
C VAL A 254 9.72 5.62 15.22
N SER A 255 10.47 5.86 16.29
CA SER A 255 9.92 5.89 17.65
C SER A 255 8.87 7.00 17.82
N PHE A 256 9.09 8.16 17.22
CA PHE A 256 8.16 9.29 17.25
C PHE A 256 6.90 9.02 16.44
N LEU A 257 7.04 8.43 15.25
CA LEU A 257 5.91 8.04 14.40
C LEU A 257 5.09 6.98 15.11
N VAL A 258 5.70 5.91 15.64
CA VAL A 258 5.01 4.88 16.42
C VAL A 258 4.29 5.48 17.63
N ARG A 259 4.94 6.35 18.42
CA ARG A 259 4.30 6.96 19.61
C ARG A 259 3.16 7.91 19.25
N LYS A 260 3.25 8.62 18.12
CA LYS A 260 2.21 9.56 17.69
C LYS A 260 1.10 8.93 16.86
N SER A 261 1.37 7.84 16.15
CA SER A 261 0.37 7.06 15.42
C SER A 261 -0.36 6.10 16.36
N ALA A 262 0.26 5.66 17.47
CA ALA A 262 -0.32 4.68 18.39
C ALA A 262 -1.74 5.01 18.86
N PRO A 263 -2.11 6.24 19.27
CA PRO A 263 -3.49 6.53 19.67
C PRO A 263 -4.49 6.34 18.54
N ALA A 264 -4.14 6.76 17.31
CA ALA A 264 -4.97 6.57 16.13
C ALA A 264 -5.06 5.09 15.74
N THR A 265 -3.95 4.35 15.83
CA THR A 265 -3.88 2.91 15.62
C THR A 265 -4.77 2.14 16.62
N LEU A 266 -4.69 2.47 17.91
CA LEU A 266 -5.53 1.86 18.94
C LEU A 266 -7.02 2.19 18.73
N GLY A 267 -7.32 3.43 18.33
CA GLY A 267 -8.67 3.83 17.94
C GLY A 267 -9.20 3.02 16.75
N ALA A 268 -8.38 2.82 15.72
CA ALA A 268 -8.73 1.99 14.57
C ALA A 268 -8.99 0.53 14.98
N ILE A 269 -8.19 -0.03 15.90
CA ILE A 269 -8.42 -1.39 16.44
C ILE A 269 -9.75 -1.46 17.19
N ALA A 270 -10.06 -0.48 18.06
CA ALA A 270 -11.33 -0.44 18.79
C ALA A 270 -12.53 -0.35 17.83
N ILE A 271 -12.43 0.45 16.78
CA ILE A 271 -13.45 0.55 15.73
C ILE A 271 -13.58 -0.77 14.97
N ALA A 272 -12.47 -1.44 14.64
CA ALA A 272 -12.49 -2.73 13.96
C ALA A 272 -13.18 -3.81 14.82
N LEU A 273 -12.94 -3.83 16.13
CA LEU A 273 -13.63 -4.74 17.07
C LEU A 273 -15.13 -4.44 17.16
N ALA A 274 -15.51 -3.17 17.21
CA ALA A 274 -16.91 -2.78 17.20
C ALA A 274 -17.59 -3.17 15.87
N ALA A 275 -16.93 -2.93 14.74
CA ALA A 275 -17.40 -3.32 13.42
C ALA A 275 -17.56 -4.85 13.31
N TRP A 276 -16.60 -5.62 13.83
CA TRP A 276 -16.71 -7.08 13.88
C TRP A 276 -17.96 -7.51 14.67
N GLY A 277 -18.21 -6.93 15.84
CA GLY A 277 -19.43 -7.20 16.62
C GLY A 277 -20.71 -6.94 15.84
N VAL A 278 -20.76 -5.84 15.06
CA VAL A 278 -21.89 -5.56 14.17
C VAL A 278 -22.00 -6.59 13.05
N LEU A 279 -20.89 -6.95 12.40
CA LEU A 279 -20.89 -7.94 11.31
C LEU A 279 -21.39 -9.31 11.78
N VAL A 280 -20.94 -9.79 12.94
CA VAL A 280 -21.39 -11.07 13.51
C VAL A 280 -22.91 -11.07 13.75
N LEU A 281 -23.46 -9.95 14.20
CA LEU A 281 -24.89 -9.83 14.49
C LEU A 281 -25.77 -9.74 13.22
N TRP A 282 -25.27 -9.10 12.16
CA TRP A 282 -26.09 -8.76 10.98
C TRP A 282 -25.79 -9.63 9.74
N SER A 283 -24.56 -10.12 9.60
CA SER A 283 -24.10 -10.92 8.46
C SER A 283 -23.00 -11.89 8.91
N PRO A 284 -23.33 -12.88 9.78
CA PRO A 284 -22.36 -13.85 10.28
C PRO A 284 -21.73 -14.61 9.12
N ALA A 285 -20.43 -14.87 9.22
CA ALA A 285 -19.74 -15.68 8.21
C ALA A 285 -19.71 -17.16 8.60
N SER A 286 -19.25 -18.00 7.68
CA SER A 286 -19.12 -19.44 7.90
C SER A 286 -17.99 -19.83 8.86
N SER A 287 -17.03 -18.93 9.07
CA SER A 287 -15.90 -19.15 9.98
C SER A 287 -15.29 -17.83 10.47
N LEU A 288 -14.61 -17.90 11.62
CA LEU A 288 -13.86 -16.77 12.20
C LEU A 288 -12.81 -16.20 11.23
N LEU A 289 -12.22 -17.06 10.39
CA LEU A 289 -11.25 -16.64 9.38
C LEU A 289 -11.88 -15.65 8.39
N VAL A 290 -13.07 -15.96 7.88
CA VAL A 290 -13.77 -15.11 6.90
C VAL A 290 -14.14 -13.77 7.54
N GLU A 291 -14.61 -13.78 8.79
CA GLU A 291 -14.89 -12.55 9.53
C GLU A 291 -13.63 -11.71 9.74
N GLY A 292 -12.52 -12.34 10.16
CA GLY A 292 -11.24 -11.68 10.35
C GLY A 292 -10.71 -11.04 9.07
N VAL A 293 -10.79 -11.76 7.94
CA VAL A 293 -10.39 -11.24 6.62
C VAL A 293 -11.28 -10.08 6.20
N ARG A 294 -12.61 -10.18 6.36
CA ARG A 294 -13.54 -9.09 6.06
C ARG A 294 -13.25 -7.85 6.88
N VAL A 295 -13.15 -7.98 8.20
CA VAL A 295 -12.85 -6.85 9.10
C VAL A 295 -11.53 -6.19 8.73
N MET A 296 -10.48 -6.99 8.49
CA MET A 296 -9.16 -6.48 8.13
C MET A 296 -9.18 -5.74 6.78
N PHE A 297 -9.65 -6.37 5.70
CA PHE A 297 -9.58 -5.77 4.37
C PHE A 297 -10.66 -4.73 4.10
N TRP A 298 -11.87 -4.86 4.65
CA TRP A 298 -12.86 -3.78 4.57
C TRP A 298 -12.40 -2.56 5.38
N GLY A 299 -11.80 -2.77 6.55
CA GLY A 299 -11.18 -1.71 7.34
C GLY A 299 -10.05 -1.01 6.58
N LEU A 300 -9.11 -1.79 6.03
CA LEU A 300 -8.03 -1.26 5.20
C LEU A 300 -8.58 -0.49 3.99
N ALA A 301 -9.56 -1.04 3.28
CA ALA A 301 -10.12 -0.40 2.09
C ALA A 301 -10.81 0.93 2.41
N ALA A 302 -11.62 0.96 3.48
CA ALA A 302 -12.31 2.17 3.91
C ALA A 302 -11.34 3.28 4.37
N LEU A 303 -10.21 2.91 4.99
CA LEU A 303 -9.16 3.84 5.38
C LEU A 303 -8.27 4.28 4.20
N THR A 304 -8.06 3.41 3.21
CA THR A 304 -7.19 3.68 2.05
C THR A 304 -7.69 4.87 1.23
N VAL A 305 -9.01 5.05 1.12
CA VAL A 305 -9.61 6.18 0.38
C VAL A 305 -9.13 7.54 0.93
N PRO A 306 -9.50 7.95 2.15
CA PRO A 306 -9.06 9.23 2.67
C PRO A 306 -7.54 9.29 2.85
N HIS A 307 -6.88 8.18 3.23
CA HIS A 307 -5.43 8.11 3.35
C HIS A 307 -4.72 8.49 2.04
N GLY A 308 -5.08 7.85 0.93
CA GLY A 308 -4.48 8.10 -0.37
C GLY A 308 -4.60 9.56 -0.81
N PHE A 309 -5.75 10.19 -0.54
CA PHE A 309 -5.96 11.61 -0.80
C PHE A 309 -5.12 12.50 0.12
N VAL A 310 -5.08 12.23 1.43
CA VAL A 310 -4.27 12.99 2.40
C VAL A 310 -2.79 12.95 2.04
N VAL A 311 -2.27 11.76 1.72
CA VAL A 311 -0.87 11.60 1.30
C VAL A 311 -0.59 12.32 0.00
N LYS A 312 -1.49 12.25 -0.98
CA LYS A 312 -1.36 12.97 -2.25
C LYS A 312 -1.32 14.48 -2.04
N MET A 313 -2.25 15.04 -1.27
CA MET A 313 -2.30 16.47 -0.94
C MET A 313 -1.03 16.93 -0.24
N TRP A 314 -0.52 16.10 0.68
CA TRP A 314 0.73 16.38 1.38
C TRP A 314 1.93 16.39 0.44
N TRP A 315 2.00 15.43 -0.49
CA TRP A 315 3.06 15.38 -1.50
C TRP A 315 3.02 16.59 -2.44
N ASP A 316 1.84 17.04 -2.84
CA ASP A 316 1.72 18.21 -3.71
C ASP A 316 2.18 19.50 -3.03
N ARG A 317 1.88 19.65 -1.73
CA ARG A 317 2.32 20.81 -0.95
C ARG A 317 3.81 20.77 -0.62
N SER A 318 4.39 19.60 -0.35
CA SER A 318 5.83 19.49 -0.11
C SER A 318 6.63 19.84 -1.38
N VAL A 319 6.09 19.58 -2.58
CA VAL A 319 6.68 19.96 -3.88
C VAL A 319 6.69 21.47 -4.09
N GLN A 320 5.69 22.20 -3.61
CA GLN A 320 5.55 23.63 -3.84
C GLN A 320 6.44 24.48 -2.90
N GLY A 321 7.15 23.87 -1.96
CA GLY A 321 7.82 24.57 -0.85
C GLY A 321 6.79 25.12 0.15
N PRO A 322 7.21 25.58 1.34
CA PRO A 322 6.33 26.42 2.15
C PRO A 322 6.06 27.68 1.34
N GLY A 323 4.91 27.74 0.69
CA GLY A 323 4.43 28.95 0.03
C GLY A 323 4.41 30.10 1.04
N GLU A 324 4.91 31.23 0.57
CA GLU A 324 4.89 32.57 1.17
C GLU A 324 3.54 32.90 1.83
#